data_AF-A0A2T4TCQ2-F1
#
_entry.id   AF-A0A2T4TCQ2-F1
#
_cell.length_a   1.000
_cell.length_b   1.000
_cell.length_c   1.000
_cell.angle_alpha   90.00
_cell.angle_beta   90.00
_cell.angle_gamma   90.00
#
_symmetry.space_group_name_H-M   'P 1'
#
loop_
_entity.id
_entity.type
_entity.pdbx_description
1 polymer ?
#
loop_
_entity_poly.entity_id
_entity_poly.type
_entity_poly.pdbx_seq_one_letter_code
_entity_poly.pdbx_strand_id
1 'polypeptide(L)'
;MGCATQGEKAAIIKALREEGYQLKHLLKGLNMPKSTYYYEISKVDTVGFRNAELTEEIKKIFDQHKDRYGVRRVYRELLRCGNIVNHKRVQRIMHSLGL
;
A
#
# COMPACT_ATOMS: atom_id res chain seq x y z
N MET A 1 9.99 6.78 21.35
CA MET A 1 10.63 6.82 20.01
C MET A 1 10.31 5.50 19.32
N GLY A 2 9.51 5.52 18.25
CA GLY A 2 9.18 4.29 17.51
C GLY A 2 10.39 3.84 16.70
N CYS A 3 10.82 2.59 16.87
CA CYS A 3 11.80 1.96 15.99
C CYS A 3 11.20 1.90 14.57
N ALA A 4 11.94 2.37 13.56
CA ALA A 4 11.57 2.22 12.15
C ALA A 4 11.25 0.75 11.82
N THR A 5 10.25 0.53 10.98
CA THR A 5 9.85 -0.83 10.57
C THR A 5 10.94 -1.49 9.73
N GLN A 6 10.94 -2.83 9.64
CA GLN A 6 11.93 -3.53 8.81
C GLN A 6 11.79 -3.17 7.32
N GLY A 7 10.58 -2.89 6.85
CA GLY A 7 10.33 -2.39 5.50
C GLY A 7 10.95 -1.01 5.25
N GLU A 8 10.79 -0.07 6.19
CA GLU A 8 11.42 1.27 6.10
C GLU A 8 12.94 1.17 6.08
N LYS A 9 13.53 0.36 6.96
CA LYS A 9 14.97 0.12 6.98
C LYS A 9 15.46 -0.48 5.66
N ALA A 10 14.72 -1.44 5.09
CA ALA A 10 15.07 -2.05 3.82
C ALA A 10 14.98 -1.04 2.65
N ALA A 11 13.98 -0.16 2.66
CA ALA A 11 13.84 0.91 1.67
C ALA A 11 15.01 1.91 1.72
N ILE A 12 15.44 2.30 2.93
CA ILE A 12 16.61 3.18 3.13
C ILE A 12 17.89 2.50 2.61
N ILE A 13 18.10 1.23 2.94
CA ILE A 13 19.26 0.47 2.45
C ILE A 13 19.25 0.36 0.92
N LYS A 14 18.08 0.18 0.32
CA LYS A 14 17.94 0.12 -1.14
C LYS A 14 18.33 1.47 -1.78
N ALA A 15 17.84 2.59 -1.26
CA ALA A 15 18.19 3.92 -1.75
C ALA A 15 19.71 4.20 -1.65
N LEU A 16 20.32 3.93 -0.49
CA LEU A 16 21.76 4.10 -0.31
C LEU A 16 22.58 3.13 -1.18
N ARG A 17 22.06 1.95 -1.50
CA ARG A 17 22.72 1.03 -2.43
C ARG A 17 22.72 1.58 -3.87
N GLU A 18 21.66 2.27 -4.28
CA GLU A 18 21.57 2.93 -5.59
C GLU A 18 22.52 4.12 -5.71
N GLU A 19 22.80 4.82 -4.60
CA GLU A 19 23.83 5.86 -4.50
C GLU A 19 25.28 5.32 -4.54
N GLY A 20 25.47 3.99 -4.53
CA GLY A 20 26.77 3.35 -4.68
C GLY A 20 27.41 2.84 -3.38
N TYR A 21 26.73 2.93 -2.23
CA TYR A 21 27.25 2.40 -0.97
C TYR A 21 27.22 0.87 -0.92
N GLN A 22 28.25 0.26 -0.33
CA GLN A 22 28.33 -1.20 -0.21
C GLN A 22 27.32 -1.74 0.81
N LEU A 23 26.49 -2.71 0.37
CA LEU A 23 25.43 -3.33 1.17
C LEU A 23 25.90 -3.87 2.53
N LYS A 24 27.13 -4.38 2.62
CA LYS A 24 27.71 -4.91 3.87
C LYS A 24 27.74 -3.86 4.99
N HIS A 25 28.10 -2.62 4.65
CA HIS A 25 28.17 -1.52 5.62
C HIS A 25 26.78 -1.03 6.02
N LEU A 26 25.87 -0.95 5.05
CA LEU A 26 24.48 -0.53 5.27
C LEU A 26 23.71 -1.48 6.20
N LEU A 27 23.81 -2.79 5.98
CA LEU A 27 23.18 -3.80 6.82
C LEU A 27 23.70 -3.76 8.26
N LYS A 28 25.01 -3.53 8.44
CA LYS A 28 25.63 -3.40 9.77
C LYS A 28 25.18 -2.12 10.48
N GLY A 29 25.08 -1.00 9.76
CA GLY A 29 24.65 0.28 10.33
C GLY A 29 23.21 0.30 10.84
N LEU A 30 22.30 -0.41 10.13
CA LEU A 30 20.88 -0.48 10.50
C LEU A 30 20.50 -1.75 11.27
N ASN A 31 21.50 -2.58 11.61
CA ASN A 31 21.35 -3.87 12.29
C ASN A 31 20.28 -4.78 11.65
N MET A 32 20.39 -4.96 10.34
CA MET A 32 19.45 -5.76 9.55
C MET A 32 20.12 -7.03 9.00
N PRO A 33 19.54 -8.22 9.21
CA PRO A 33 20.01 -9.45 8.58
C PRO A 33 19.87 -9.39 7.05
N LYS A 34 20.84 -9.97 6.34
CA LYS A 34 20.82 -10.03 4.86
C LYS A 34 19.56 -10.73 4.33
N SER A 35 19.09 -11.79 5.00
CA SER A 35 17.85 -12.50 4.66
C SER A 35 16.61 -11.60 4.76
N THR A 36 16.52 -10.80 5.83
CA THR A 36 15.44 -9.83 6.03
C THR A 36 15.42 -8.76 4.94
N TYR A 37 16.58 -8.25 4.55
CA TYR A 37 16.70 -7.28 3.46
C TYR A 37 16.15 -7.83 2.13
N TYR A 38 16.58 -9.03 1.72
CA TYR A 38 16.08 -9.62 0.48
C TYR A 38 14.60 -9.99 0.57
N TYR A 39 14.13 -10.45 1.73
CA TYR A 39 12.72 -10.71 1.97
C TYR A 39 11.89 -9.45 1.74
N GLU A 40 12.22 -8.35 2.41
CA GLU A 40 11.48 -7.09 2.28
C GLU A 40 11.55 -6.51 0.86
N ILE A 41 12.66 -6.67 0.14
CA ILE A 41 12.77 -6.24 -1.27
C ILE A 41 11.94 -7.11 -2.21
N SER A 42 11.93 -8.42 -1.98
CA SER A 42 11.13 -9.37 -2.77
C SER A 42 9.64 -9.31 -2.45
N LYS A 43 9.27 -8.62 -1.37
CA LYS A 43 7.89 -8.53 -0.90
C LYS A 43 7.11 -7.63 -1.84
N VAL A 44 6.49 -8.26 -2.84
CA VAL A 44 5.50 -7.62 -3.68
C VAL A 44 4.23 -7.43 -2.85
N ASP A 45 3.72 -6.21 -2.80
CA ASP A 45 2.43 -5.93 -2.16
C ASP A 45 1.29 -6.44 -3.06
N THR A 46 1.12 -7.76 -3.06
CA THR A 46 0.06 -8.47 -3.79
C THR A 46 -1.33 -8.01 -3.37
N VAL A 47 -1.48 -7.56 -2.13
CA VAL A 47 -2.73 -6.99 -1.61
C VAL A 47 -2.96 -5.61 -2.21
N GLY A 48 -1.92 -4.77 -2.25
CA GLY A 48 -1.93 -3.49 -2.95
C GLY A 48 -2.31 -3.63 -4.42
N PHE A 49 -1.67 -4.56 -5.16
CA PHE A 49 -1.98 -4.80 -6.57
C PHE A 49 -3.44 -5.23 -6.78
N ARG A 50 -3.94 -6.17 -5.99
CA ARG A 50 -5.35 -6.63 -6.07
C ARG A 50 -6.35 -5.54 -5.69
N ASN A 51 -5.94 -4.58 -4.88
CA ASN A 51 -6.78 -3.47 -4.48
C ASN A 51 -6.64 -2.28 -5.42
N ALA A 52 -5.60 -2.19 -6.25
CA ALA A 52 -5.34 -1.04 -7.11
C ALA A 52 -6.52 -0.74 -8.04
N GLU A 53 -7.00 -1.75 -8.78
CA GLU A 53 -8.16 -1.62 -9.68
C GLU A 53 -9.41 -1.12 -8.94
N LEU A 54 -9.72 -1.73 -7.79
CA LEU A 54 -10.88 -1.36 -6.98
C LEU A 54 -10.73 0.04 -6.36
N THR A 55 -9.50 0.45 -6.04
CA THR A 55 -9.16 1.76 -5.49
C THR A 55 -9.40 2.85 -6.53
N GLU A 56 -8.97 2.61 -7.78
CA GLU A 56 -9.24 3.53 -8.89
C GLU A 56 -10.74 3.69 -9.15
N GLU A 57 -11.49 2.60 -9.12
CA GLU A 57 -12.93 2.64 -9.34
C GLU A 57 -13.69 3.37 -8.22
N ILE A 58 -13.29 3.14 -6.96
CA ILE A 58 -13.81 3.90 -5.81
C ILE A 58 -13.55 5.39 -5.97
N LYS A 59 -12.34 5.79 -6.37
CA LYS A 59 -12.00 7.20 -6.62
C LYS A 59 -12.85 7.80 -7.73
N LYS A 60 -13.01 7.09 -8.85
CA LYS A 60 -13.87 7.54 -9.97
C LYS A 60 -15.30 7.82 -9.51
N ILE A 61 -15.89 6.92 -8.73
CA ILE A 61 -17.25 7.09 -8.18
C ILE A 61 -17.29 8.28 -7.21
N PHE A 62 -16.28 8.42 -6.36
CA PHE A 62 -16.19 9.50 -5.38
C PHE A 62 -16.12 10.87 -6.05
N ASP A 63 -15.23 11.03 -7.04
CA ASP A 63 -15.04 12.26 -7.82
C ASP A 63 -16.29 12.60 -8.64
N GLN A 64 -16.93 11.60 -9.29
CA GLN A 64 -18.17 11.78 -10.05
C GLN A 64 -19.30 12.37 -9.20
N HIS A 65 -19.33 12.03 -7.91
CA HIS A 65 -20.36 12.48 -6.97
C HIS A 65 -19.92 13.65 -6.08
N LYS A 66 -18.82 14.33 -6.45
CA LYS A 66 -18.28 15.51 -5.76
C LYS A 66 -18.07 15.26 -4.26
N ASP A 67 -17.45 14.12 -3.94
CA ASP A 67 -17.04 13.73 -2.58
C ASP A 67 -18.18 13.55 -1.58
N ARG A 68 -19.44 13.57 -2.03
CA ARG A 68 -20.62 13.44 -1.16
C ARG A 68 -20.86 12.00 -0.71
N TYR A 69 -20.27 11.04 -1.41
CA TYR A 69 -20.62 9.64 -1.26
C TYR A 69 -19.70 8.95 -0.26
N GLY A 70 -20.25 8.65 0.93
CA GLY A 70 -19.60 7.75 1.87
C GLY A 70 -19.70 6.27 1.45
N VAL A 71 -19.04 5.41 2.24
CA VAL A 71 -18.87 3.96 2.02
C VAL A 71 -20.12 3.25 1.50
N ARG A 72 -21.29 3.51 2.10
CA ARG A 72 -22.55 2.83 1.74
C ARG A 72 -23.04 3.19 0.34
N ARG A 73 -22.82 4.43 -0.12
CA ARG A 73 -23.23 4.89 -1.45
C ARG A 73 -22.26 4.39 -2.50
N VAL A 74 -20.96 4.48 -2.24
CA VAL A 74 -19.91 3.93 -3.11
C VAL A 74 -20.11 2.43 -3.31
N TYR A 75 -20.38 1.67 -2.24
CA TYR A 75 -20.67 0.24 -2.33
C TYR A 75 -21.86 -0.09 -3.25
N ARG A 76 -22.92 0.73 -3.22
CA ARG A 76 -24.10 0.53 -4.08
C ARG A 76 -23.79 0.83 -5.55
N GLU A 77 -23.00 1.86 -5.82
CA GLU A 77 -22.58 2.17 -7.19
C GLU A 77 -21.64 1.08 -7.73
N LEU A 78 -20.72 0.56 -6.92
CA LEU A 78 -19.88 -0.58 -7.30
C LEU A 78 -20.71 -1.82 -7.67
N LEU A 79 -21.76 -2.12 -6.90
CA LEU A 79 -22.70 -3.21 -7.24
C LEU A 79 -23.45 -2.94 -8.55
N ARG A 80 -23.82 -1.70 -8.83
CA ARG A 80 -24.48 -1.30 -10.09
C ARG A 80 -23.56 -1.42 -11.29
N CYS A 81 -22.27 -1.14 -11.11
CA CYS A 81 -21.23 -1.35 -12.11
C CYS A 81 -20.89 -2.84 -12.33
N GLY A 82 -21.51 -3.76 -11.59
CA GLY A 82 -21.29 -5.20 -11.72
C GLY A 82 -20.16 -5.77 -10.86
N ASN A 83 -19.56 -4.96 -9.97
CA ASN A 83 -18.49 -5.42 -9.10
C ASN A 83 -19.02 -6.21 -7.90
N ILE A 84 -18.65 -7.49 -7.83
CA ILE A 84 -18.97 -8.35 -6.70
C ILE A 84 -17.89 -8.16 -5.61
N VAL A 85 -18.05 -7.09 -4.82
CA VAL A 85 -17.14 -6.77 -3.72
C VAL A 85 -17.88 -6.80 -2.39
N ASN A 86 -17.16 -6.97 -1.28
CA ASN A 86 -17.74 -6.90 0.06
C ASN A 86 -17.66 -5.45 0.59
N HIS A 87 -18.72 -4.94 1.20
CA HIS A 87 -18.74 -3.60 1.82
C HIS A 87 -17.59 -3.37 2.82
N LYS A 88 -17.14 -4.40 3.56
CA LYS A 88 -15.98 -4.29 4.48
C LYS A 88 -14.66 -4.05 3.74
N ARG A 89 -14.53 -4.54 2.50
CA ARG A 89 -13.36 -4.31 1.66
C ARG A 89 -13.35 -2.86 1.16
N VAL A 90 -14.50 -2.39 0.69
CA VAL A 90 -14.69 -0.99 0.28
C VAL A 90 -14.39 -0.03 1.44
N GLN A 91 -14.91 -0.31 2.63
CA GLN A 91 -14.66 0.48 3.83
C GLN A 91 -13.17 0.60 4.16
N ARG A 92 -12.43 -0.52 4.14
CA ARG A 92 -10.99 -0.52 4.41
C ARG A 92 -10.21 0.29 3.38
N ILE A 93 -10.58 0.18 2.11
CA ILE A 93 -9.92 0.94 1.03
C ILE A 93 -10.21 2.43 1.19
N MET A 94 -11.46 2.84 1.41
CA MET A 94 -11.81 4.25 1.64
C MET A 94 -11.07 4.83 2.86
N HIS A 95 -11.03 4.10 3.99
CA HIS A 95 -10.25 4.52 5.16
C HIS A 95 -8.75 4.63 4.85
N SER A 96 -8.18 3.70 4.08
CA SER A 96 -6.76 3.78 3.69
C SER A 96 -6.45 4.97 2.78
N LEU A 97 -7.46 5.48 2.06
CA LEU A 97 -7.37 6.67 1.20
C LEU A 97 -7.72 7.98 1.93
N GLY A 98 -8.27 7.91 3.15
CA GLY A 98 -8.76 9.08 3.87
C GLY A 98 -10.07 9.67 3.33
N LEU A 99 -10.89 8.86 2.66
CA LEU A 99 -12.20 9.22 2.08
C LEU A 99 -13.38 8.80 2.97
#